data_AF-A0A268TC88-F1
#
_entry.id   AF-A0A268TC88-F1
#
_cell.length_a   1.000
_cell.length_b   1.000
_cell.length_c   1.000
_cell.angle_alpha   90.00
_cell.angle_beta   90.00
_cell.angle_gamma   90.00
#
_symmetry.space_group_name_H-M   'P 1'
#
loop_
_entity.id
_entity.type
_entity.pdbx_description
1 polymer ?
#
loop_
_entity_poly.entity_id
_entity_poly.type
_entity_poly.pdbx_seq_one_letter_code
_entity_poly.pdbx_strand_id
1 'polypeptide(L)'
;MENKKEITGIYNTTFNEKKATPITTQSDLEMIENAIIEEVVMYVKGYHNVAKNKGMGAKHIKLHLEKDSKGYIHLEELLDLGKSIREYTRIFKEAYIDIEGTKQAKIYEWENNQGIRFRAVVDKMRGSQPPLSPSYEVKREGLPKTPLSPFDNVIITFYSDRNLNERMQFKNPSVSDYYKNHSNQTHLIKSSKKPELKPEDERITKQKRR
;
A
#
# COMPACT_ATOMS: atom_id res chain seq x y z
N MET A 1 16.64 -2.02 3.26
CA MET A 1 16.99 -1.01 4.28
C MET A 1 15.73 -0.27 4.70
N GLU A 2 15.50 -0.10 5.99
CA GLU A 2 14.38 0.66 6.52
C GLU A 2 14.61 2.16 6.27
N ASN A 3 13.74 2.80 5.49
CA ASN A 3 13.89 4.23 5.16
C ASN A 3 13.33 5.10 6.31
N LYS A 4 14.13 5.28 7.38
CA LYS A 4 13.76 6.06 8.58
C LYS A 4 13.27 7.49 8.27
N LYS A 5 13.77 8.10 7.20
CA LYS A 5 13.35 9.44 6.74
C LYS A 5 11.92 9.40 6.17
N GLU A 6 11.60 8.37 5.40
CA GLU A 6 10.25 8.15 4.86
C GLU A 6 9.25 7.90 5.98
N ILE A 7 9.55 6.99 6.92
CA ILE A 7 8.71 6.69 8.09
C ILE A 7 8.40 7.96 8.90
N THR A 8 9.45 8.70 9.29
CA THR A 8 9.30 9.98 9.99
C THR A 8 8.51 10.99 9.15
N GLY A 9 8.69 10.97 7.84
CA GLY A 9 7.97 11.81 6.89
C GLY A 9 6.47 11.52 6.87
N ILE A 10 6.07 10.24 6.82
CA ILE A 10 4.68 9.79 6.86
C ILE A 10 4.08 10.20 8.20
N TYR A 11 4.74 9.87 9.31
CA TYR A 11 4.28 10.25 10.65
C TYR A 11 4.04 11.76 10.77
N ASN A 12 5.03 12.58 10.40
CA ASN A 12 4.92 14.04 10.50
C ASN A 12 3.85 14.61 9.57
N THR A 13 3.59 13.97 8.43
CA THR A 13 2.52 14.39 7.52
C THR A 13 1.15 14.02 8.10
N THR A 14 1.02 12.88 8.76
CA THR A 14 -0.24 12.45 9.39
C THR A 14 -0.55 13.26 10.65
N PHE A 15 0.39 13.37 11.57
CA PHE A 15 0.13 13.87 12.92
C PHE A 15 0.61 15.30 13.17
N ASN A 16 1.58 15.80 12.41
CA ASN A 16 2.21 17.12 12.63
C ASN A 16 1.97 18.07 11.44
N GLU A 17 2.71 19.19 11.38
CA GLU A 17 2.50 20.26 10.39
C GLU A 17 3.15 20.01 9.01
N LYS A 18 3.77 18.84 8.79
CA LYS A 18 4.40 18.55 7.48
C LYS A 18 3.33 18.44 6.39
N LYS A 19 3.50 19.17 5.29
CA LYS A 19 2.50 19.24 4.20
C LYS A 19 2.51 18.03 3.28
N ALA A 20 3.68 17.44 3.04
CA ALA A 20 3.83 16.26 2.20
C ALA A 20 5.17 15.57 2.43
N THR A 21 5.25 14.29 2.10
CA THR A 21 6.49 13.52 2.01
C THR A 21 6.50 12.69 0.73
N PRO A 22 7.64 12.56 0.03
CA PRO A 22 7.78 11.64 -1.08
C PRO A 22 7.82 10.19 -0.56
N ILE A 23 7.28 9.27 -1.34
CA ILE A 23 7.38 7.83 -1.20
C ILE A 23 7.94 7.29 -2.52
N THR A 24 9.06 6.57 -2.45
CA THR A 24 9.66 5.93 -3.61
C THR A 24 8.98 4.59 -3.86
N THR A 25 8.60 4.33 -5.12
CA THR A 25 7.89 3.10 -5.50
C THR A 25 8.83 1.98 -5.94
N GLN A 26 10.08 2.31 -6.25
CA GLN A 26 11.14 1.39 -6.66
C GLN A 26 12.20 1.27 -5.56
N SER A 27 12.91 0.13 -5.52
CA SER A 27 14.07 -0.05 -4.64
C SER A 27 15.35 0.25 -5.42
N ASP A 28 16.24 1.04 -4.83
CA ASP A 28 17.52 1.56 -5.37
C ASP A 28 18.54 0.52 -5.91
N LEU A 29 18.19 -0.78 -6.01
CA LEU A 29 19.15 -1.87 -6.18
C LEU A 29 19.19 -2.57 -7.54
N GLU A 30 18.25 -2.31 -8.46
CA GLU A 30 18.32 -2.91 -9.79
C GLU A 30 17.90 -1.92 -10.86
N MET A 31 18.87 -1.28 -11.51
CA MET A 31 18.92 -1.11 -12.97
C MET A 31 20.14 -0.28 -13.37
N ILE A 32 21.26 -0.97 -13.52
CA ILE A 32 22.27 -0.54 -14.48
C ILE A 32 21.59 -0.60 -15.87
N GLU A 33 21.72 0.50 -16.60
CA GLU A 33 21.61 0.63 -18.06
C GLU A 33 20.37 1.22 -18.76
N ASN A 34 19.20 1.49 -18.18
CA ASN A 34 18.18 2.24 -18.93
C ASN A 34 17.29 3.14 -18.05
N ALA A 35 17.46 4.46 -18.22
CA ALA A 35 16.61 5.58 -17.81
C ALA A 35 15.52 5.25 -16.76
N ILE A 36 15.93 5.10 -15.49
CA ILE A 36 15.00 4.99 -14.36
C ILE A 36 14.33 6.36 -14.17
N ILE A 37 13.09 6.50 -14.64
CA ILE A 37 12.20 7.51 -14.08
C ILE A 37 11.79 6.93 -12.73
N GLU A 38 12.45 7.36 -11.65
CA GLU A 38 11.99 7.09 -10.29
C GLU A 38 10.55 7.62 -10.19
N GLU A 39 9.57 6.73 -10.18
CA GLU A 39 8.20 7.15 -9.95
C GLU A 39 8.05 7.47 -8.46
N VAL A 40 8.09 8.76 -8.15
CA VAL A 40 7.82 9.29 -6.81
C VAL A 40 6.32 9.52 -6.67
N VAL A 41 5.74 8.95 -5.62
CA VAL A 41 4.36 9.21 -5.21
C VAL A 41 4.39 10.11 -3.98
N MET A 42 3.55 11.14 -3.95
CA MET A 42 3.48 12.02 -2.79
C MET A 42 2.43 11.54 -1.79
N TYR A 43 2.84 11.39 -0.53
CA TYR A 43 1.95 11.31 0.60
C TYR A 43 1.73 12.72 1.15
N VAL A 44 0.56 13.29 0.88
CA VAL A 44 0.23 14.69 1.23
C VAL A 44 -0.67 14.77 2.46
N LYS A 45 -0.68 15.93 3.13
CA LYS A 45 -1.58 16.20 4.26
C LYS A 45 -3.05 16.04 3.86
N GLY A 46 -3.40 16.54 2.68
CA GLY A 46 -4.70 16.38 2.06
C GLY A 46 -5.85 16.96 2.90
N TYR A 47 -7.05 16.41 2.74
CA TYR A 47 -8.27 16.86 3.41
C TYR A 47 -9.26 15.71 3.59
N HIS A 48 -10.23 15.92 4.47
CA HIS A 48 -11.42 15.08 4.56
C HIS A 48 -12.65 15.96 4.67
N ASN A 49 -13.64 15.71 3.80
CA ASN A 49 -14.95 16.34 3.84
C ASN A 49 -15.92 15.38 4.53
N VAL A 50 -16.25 15.71 5.78
CA VAL A 50 -17.14 14.91 6.65
C VAL A 50 -18.52 14.73 6.03
N ALA A 51 -19.10 15.79 5.45
CA ALA A 51 -20.45 15.74 4.89
C ALA A 51 -20.58 14.80 3.69
N LYS A 52 -19.51 14.64 2.90
CA LYS A 52 -19.49 13.74 1.73
C LYS A 52 -18.81 12.40 2.02
N ASN A 53 -18.24 12.23 3.21
CA ASN A 53 -17.34 11.14 3.57
C ASN A 53 -16.28 10.87 2.48
N LYS A 54 -15.68 11.96 1.96
CA LYS A 54 -14.71 11.92 0.86
C LYS A 54 -13.49 12.73 1.23
N GLY A 55 -12.31 12.27 0.85
CA GLY A 55 -11.08 12.98 1.13
C GLY A 55 -9.92 12.43 0.34
N MET A 56 -8.74 12.96 0.63
CA MET A 56 -7.48 12.46 0.11
C MET A 56 -6.36 12.67 1.13
N GLY A 57 -5.29 11.87 1.00
CA GLY A 57 -4.06 12.01 1.77
C GLY A 57 -4.24 11.74 3.26
N ALA A 58 -3.31 12.25 4.05
CA ALA A 58 -3.15 11.87 5.45
C ALA A 58 -4.36 12.19 6.33
N LYS A 59 -5.05 13.32 6.10
CA LYS A 59 -6.29 13.66 6.83
C LYS A 59 -7.42 12.65 6.59
N HIS A 60 -7.51 12.10 5.38
CA HIS A 60 -8.51 11.07 5.08
C HIS A 60 -8.07 9.71 5.62
N ILE A 61 -6.81 9.33 5.41
CA ILE A 61 -6.25 8.05 5.83
C ILE A 61 -6.22 7.91 7.35
N LYS A 62 -6.05 9.02 8.09
CA LYS A 62 -6.07 9.03 9.56
C LYS A 62 -7.37 8.46 10.14
N LEU A 63 -8.50 8.56 9.42
CA LEU A 63 -9.76 7.96 9.87
C LEU A 63 -9.70 6.43 9.90
N HIS A 64 -8.89 5.83 9.02
CA HIS A 64 -8.65 4.40 9.03
C HIS A 64 -7.73 3.94 10.18
N LEU A 65 -7.19 4.85 11.01
CA LEU A 65 -6.45 4.48 12.23
C LEU A 65 -7.37 4.31 13.45
N GLU A 66 -8.67 4.58 13.30
CA GLU A 66 -9.65 4.33 14.37
C GLU A 66 -10.05 2.86 14.36
N LYS A 67 -9.98 2.19 15.53
CA LYS A 67 -10.11 0.73 15.66
C LYS A 67 -11.36 0.13 15.01
N ASP A 68 -12.47 0.85 15.10
CA ASP A 68 -13.78 0.40 14.61
C ASP A 68 -14.12 0.97 13.22
N SER A 69 -13.19 1.72 12.60
CA SER A 69 -13.39 2.29 11.27
C SER A 69 -13.40 1.21 10.19
N LYS A 70 -14.22 1.42 9.16
CA LYS A 70 -14.18 0.61 7.94
C LYS A 70 -12.82 0.77 7.27
N GLY A 71 -12.14 -0.35 7.04
CA GLY A 71 -10.81 -0.39 6.46
C GLY A 71 -9.69 -0.07 7.44
N TYR A 72 -9.89 -0.39 8.72
CA TYR A 72 -8.93 -0.12 9.81
C TYR A 72 -7.50 -0.60 9.50
N ILE A 73 -6.51 0.25 9.71
CA ILE A 73 -5.09 -0.04 9.60
C ILE A 73 -4.40 0.27 10.93
N HIS A 74 -3.36 -0.50 11.23
CA HIS A 74 -2.46 -0.18 12.34
C HIS A 74 -1.52 0.96 11.97
N LEU A 75 -0.97 1.63 12.98
CA LEU A 75 -0.01 2.71 12.77
C LEU A 75 1.24 2.19 12.06
N GLU A 76 1.71 1.01 12.44
CA GLU A 76 2.87 0.35 11.85
C GLU A 76 2.65 0.08 10.35
N GLU A 77 1.44 -0.33 9.97
CA GLU A 77 1.07 -0.57 8.56
C GLU A 77 1.05 0.72 7.75
N LEU A 78 0.63 1.83 8.35
CA LEU A 78 0.72 3.15 7.72
C LEU A 78 2.19 3.59 7.55
N LEU A 79 3.02 3.39 8.57
CA LEU A 79 4.43 3.76 8.52
C LEU A 79 5.22 2.89 7.53
N ASP A 80 4.82 1.63 7.36
CA ASP A 80 5.38 0.69 6.37
C ASP A 80 4.76 0.84 4.96
N LEU A 81 3.95 1.85 4.70
CA LEU A 81 3.28 2.05 3.41
C LEU A 81 4.27 2.07 2.23
N GLY A 82 5.35 2.85 2.32
CA GLY A 82 6.35 2.92 1.26
C GLY A 82 7.11 1.61 1.06
N LYS A 83 7.41 0.89 2.16
CA LYS A 83 8.02 -0.45 2.10
C LYS A 83 7.10 -1.43 1.38
N SER A 84 5.82 -1.43 1.73
CA SER A 84 4.81 -2.30 1.12
C SER A 84 4.63 -2.03 -0.37
N ILE A 85 4.64 -0.76 -0.78
CA ILE A 85 4.60 -0.37 -2.20
C ILE A 85 5.85 -0.87 -2.94
N ARG A 86 7.05 -0.72 -2.38
CA ARG A 86 8.28 -1.26 -3.00
C ARG A 86 8.26 -2.78 -3.12
N GLU A 87 7.76 -3.49 -2.10
CA GLU A 87 7.59 -4.95 -2.16
C GLU A 87 6.62 -5.38 -3.25
N TYR A 88 5.50 -4.68 -3.39
CA TYR A 88 4.56 -4.85 -4.49
C TYR A 88 5.26 -4.64 -5.84
N THR A 89 5.94 -3.50 -6.04
CA THR A 89 6.59 -3.16 -7.31
C THR A 89 7.69 -4.16 -7.67
N ARG A 90 8.40 -4.70 -6.68
CA ARG A 90 9.41 -5.74 -6.92
C ARG A 90 8.81 -7.00 -7.56
N ILE A 91 7.62 -7.40 -7.11
CA ILE A 91 6.90 -8.61 -7.57
C ILE A 91 6.18 -8.34 -8.88
N PHE A 92 5.39 -7.26 -8.96
CA PHE A 92 4.47 -7.00 -10.07
C PHE A 92 4.99 -6.00 -11.11
N LYS A 93 6.17 -5.41 -10.88
CA LYS A 93 6.88 -4.44 -11.72
C LYS A 93 6.22 -3.07 -11.85
N GLU A 94 4.89 -3.02 -11.97
CA GLU A 94 4.12 -1.77 -12.13
C GLU A 94 2.81 -1.79 -11.33
N ALA A 95 2.31 -0.59 -11.04
CA ALA A 95 0.99 -0.41 -10.42
C ALA A 95 -0.12 -0.88 -11.36
N TYR A 96 -1.20 -1.42 -10.79
CA TYR A 96 -2.40 -1.69 -11.59
C TYR A 96 -3.10 -0.38 -11.93
N ILE A 97 -3.40 -0.15 -13.21
CA ILE A 97 -4.14 1.03 -13.65
C ILE A 97 -5.62 0.67 -13.70
N ASP A 98 -6.37 1.20 -12.74
CA ASP A 98 -7.82 1.11 -12.69
C ASP A 98 -8.43 2.22 -13.53
N ILE A 99 -9.23 1.83 -14.53
CA ILE A 99 -9.83 2.76 -15.49
C ILE A 99 -11.34 2.76 -15.27
N GLU A 100 -11.87 3.89 -14.81
CA GLU A 100 -13.31 4.12 -14.67
C GLU A 100 -13.71 5.29 -15.58
N GLY A 101 -14.18 4.97 -16.79
CA GLY A 101 -14.44 5.95 -17.83
C GLY A 101 -13.18 6.70 -18.25
N THR A 102 -13.11 8.01 -17.97
CA THR A 102 -11.94 8.88 -18.26
C THR A 102 -11.01 9.08 -17.06
N LYS A 103 -11.30 8.41 -15.94
CA LYS A 103 -10.47 8.44 -14.73
C LYS A 103 -9.54 7.24 -14.72
N GLN A 104 -8.31 7.49 -14.30
CA GLN A 104 -7.27 6.47 -14.19
C GLN A 104 -6.63 6.63 -12.82
N ALA A 105 -6.68 5.58 -12.01
CA ALA A 105 -6.01 5.54 -10.72
C ALA A 105 -5.01 4.38 -10.70
N LYS A 106 -3.83 4.61 -10.12
CA LYS A 106 -2.85 3.58 -9.85
C LYS A 106 -3.20 2.91 -8.52
N ILE A 107 -3.21 1.59 -8.54
CA ILE A 107 -3.61 0.77 -7.41
C ILE A 107 -2.47 -0.17 -7.04
N TYR A 108 -2.15 -0.17 -5.75
CA TYR A 108 -1.23 -1.09 -5.12
C TYR A 108 -2.02 -1.93 -4.12
N GLU A 109 -1.93 -3.25 -4.25
CA GLU A 109 -2.69 -4.18 -3.44
C GLU A 109 -1.83 -5.35 -2.98
N TRP A 110 -1.97 -5.74 -1.71
CA TRP A 110 -1.23 -6.87 -1.17
C TRP A 110 -1.99 -7.54 -0.03
N GLU A 111 -1.58 -8.76 0.31
CA GLU A 111 -2.01 -9.49 1.49
C GLU A 111 -0.82 -9.66 2.44
N ASN A 112 -1.02 -9.40 3.74
CA ASN A 112 0.00 -9.69 4.74
C ASN A 112 -0.03 -11.16 5.19
N ASN A 113 0.91 -11.54 6.05
CA ASN A 113 1.00 -12.90 6.59
C ASN A 113 -0.19 -13.34 7.47
N GLN A 114 -1.02 -12.40 7.93
CA GLN A 114 -2.26 -12.65 8.68
C GLN A 114 -3.47 -12.83 7.76
N GLY A 115 -3.29 -12.75 6.43
CA GLY A 115 -4.36 -12.86 5.45
C GLY A 115 -5.17 -11.58 5.25
N ILE A 116 -4.70 -10.46 5.81
CA ILE A 116 -5.36 -9.15 5.76
C ILE A 116 -4.93 -8.46 4.48
N ARG A 117 -5.90 -7.92 3.75
CA ARG A 117 -5.68 -7.34 2.43
C ARG A 117 -5.66 -5.83 2.52
N PHE A 118 -4.76 -5.22 1.79
CA PHE A 118 -4.53 -3.78 1.79
C PHE A 118 -4.65 -3.21 0.39
N ARG A 119 -5.14 -1.97 0.30
CA ARG A 119 -5.18 -1.21 -0.94
C ARG A 119 -4.70 0.21 -0.70
N ALA A 120 -3.70 0.62 -1.47
CA ALA A 120 -3.32 2.02 -1.62
C ALA A 120 -3.73 2.51 -3.01
N VAL A 121 -4.41 3.65 -3.05
CA VAL A 121 -4.89 4.27 -4.29
C VAL A 121 -4.12 5.56 -4.52
N VAL A 122 -3.55 5.68 -5.71
CA VAL A 122 -2.77 6.81 -6.17
C VAL A 122 -3.48 7.41 -7.39
N ASP A 123 -3.72 8.71 -7.37
CA ASP A 123 -4.33 9.41 -8.50
C ASP A 123 -3.65 10.78 -8.66
N LYS A 124 -3.90 11.40 -9.81
CA LYS A 124 -3.46 12.76 -10.11
C LYS A 124 -4.25 13.75 -9.28
N MET A 125 -3.57 14.74 -8.71
CA MET A 125 -4.24 15.86 -8.08
C MET A 125 -4.89 16.75 -9.16
N ARG A 126 -6.13 16.43 -9.57
CA ARG A 126 -6.89 17.26 -10.52
C ARG A 126 -7.47 18.47 -9.78
N GLY A 127 -6.91 19.67 -10.03
CA GLY A 127 -7.61 20.95 -9.83
C GLY A 127 -7.94 21.37 -8.39
N SER A 128 -7.39 20.74 -7.36
CA SER A 128 -7.45 21.30 -6.00
C SER A 128 -6.19 22.13 -5.79
N GLN A 129 -6.33 23.46 -5.81
CA GLN A 129 -5.24 24.37 -5.44
C GLN A 129 -4.60 23.91 -4.12
N PRO A 130 -3.26 23.93 -3.98
CA PRO A 130 -2.68 24.02 -2.64
C PRO A 130 -3.28 25.27 -1.97
N PRO A 131 -3.64 25.24 -0.67
CA PRO A 131 -4.11 26.44 -0.02
C PRO A 131 -2.96 27.47 -0.03
N LEU A 132 -3.21 28.55 -0.77
CA LEU A 132 -2.61 29.89 -0.70
C LEU A 132 -1.19 30.09 -1.24
N SER A 133 -1.13 30.66 -2.46
CA SER A 133 -0.56 32.00 -2.66
C SER A 133 -1.49 32.82 -3.57
N PRO A 134 -1.68 34.15 -3.33
CA PRO A 134 -2.79 34.94 -3.91
C PRO A 134 -2.52 35.51 -5.31
N SER A 135 -1.43 35.13 -5.98
CA SER A 135 -1.04 35.69 -7.28
C SER A 135 -1.11 34.64 -8.38
N TYR A 136 -2.28 34.61 -9.00
CA TYR A 136 -2.61 34.29 -10.40
C TYR A 136 -1.54 33.70 -11.36
N GLU A 137 -2.05 32.73 -12.13
CA GLU A 137 -1.72 32.30 -13.50
C GLU A 137 -0.39 31.59 -13.77
N VAL A 138 -0.45 30.26 -13.91
CA VAL A 138 0.42 29.54 -14.85
C VAL A 138 -0.41 29.13 -16.05
N LYS A 139 -0.41 29.98 -17.08
CA LYS A 139 -0.79 29.62 -18.44
C LYS A 139 0.07 28.44 -18.88
N ARG A 140 -0.51 27.25 -19.02
CA ARG A 140 0.19 26.09 -19.60
C ARG A 140 0.05 26.12 -21.11
N GLU A 141 0.73 27.04 -21.76
CA GLU A 141 1.01 26.96 -23.19
C GLU A 141 2.47 26.55 -23.38
N GLY A 142 2.69 25.43 -24.07
CA GLY A 142 3.90 25.24 -24.88
C GLY A 142 5.16 24.64 -24.25
N LEU A 143 5.11 23.56 -23.46
CA LEU A 143 6.32 22.74 -23.23
C LEU A 143 6.07 21.23 -23.37
N PRO A 144 6.94 20.50 -24.11
CA PRO A 144 6.83 19.07 -24.30
C PRO A 144 7.25 18.29 -23.03
N LYS A 145 6.39 17.35 -22.63
CA LYS A 145 6.62 16.18 -21.74
C LYS A 145 7.84 16.26 -20.79
N THR A 146 7.63 16.78 -19.59
CA THR A 146 8.34 16.34 -18.38
C THR A 146 7.30 16.22 -17.26
N PRO A 147 7.25 15.13 -16.46
CA PRO A 147 6.33 15.07 -15.33
C PRO A 147 6.95 15.84 -14.17
N LEU A 148 6.90 17.17 -14.22
CA LEU A 148 7.52 18.04 -13.21
C LEU A 148 6.52 18.59 -12.20
N SER A 149 5.29 18.05 -12.12
CA SER A 149 4.45 18.36 -10.98
C SER A 149 4.66 17.32 -9.89
N PRO A 150 5.13 17.71 -8.68
CA PRO A 150 5.12 16.83 -7.52
C PRO A 150 3.69 16.37 -7.14
N PHE A 151 2.65 16.85 -7.82
CA PHE A 151 1.26 16.47 -7.55
C PHE A 151 0.64 15.58 -8.63
N ASP A 152 1.45 15.09 -9.59
CA ASP A 152 0.95 14.19 -10.64
C ASP A 152 0.58 12.81 -10.12
N ASN A 153 1.21 12.33 -9.03
CA ASN A 153 0.84 11.06 -8.38
C ASN A 153 0.77 11.27 -6.86
N VAL A 154 -0.44 11.21 -6.30
CA VAL A 154 -0.69 11.44 -4.88
C VAL A 154 -1.44 10.27 -4.27
N ILE A 155 -1.01 9.80 -3.09
CA ILE A 155 -1.78 8.82 -2.32
C ILE A 155 -3.09 9.45 -1.86
N ILE A 156 -4.20 8.97 -2.43
CA ILE A 156 -5.55 9.41 -2.11
C ILE A 156 -6.04 8.72 -0.86
N THR A 157 -5.93 7.39 -0.80
CA THR A 157 -6.36 6.61 0.35
C THR A 157 -5.50 5.35 0.52
N PHE A 158 -5.47 4.84 1.74
CA PHE A 158 -4.82 3.60 2.14
C PHE A 158 -5.65 2.97 3.27
N TYR A 159 -6.10 1.75 3.04
CA TYR A 159 -7.00 1.05 3.95
C TYR A 159 -6.84 -0.47 3.81
N SER A 160 -7.34 -1.22 4.80
CA SER A 160 -7.37 -2.69 4.78
C SER A 160 -8.78 -3.25 4.55
N ASP A 161 -8.94 -4.57 4.55
CA ASP A 161 -10.25 -5.21 4.56
C ASP A 161 -10.85 -5.42 5.97
N ARG A 162 -10.19 -4.95 7.03
CA ARG A 162 -10.74 -4.97 8.39
C ARG A 162 -12.00 -4.13 8.48
N ASN A 163 -12.98 -4.62 9.25
CA ASN A 163 -14.27 -3.97 9.51
C ASN A 163 -15.08 -3.65 8.25
N LEU A 164 -14.76 -4.24 7.09
CA LEU A 164 -15.61 -4.21 5.91
C LEU A 164 -16.72 -5.25 6.02
N ASN A 165 -17.86 -5.00 5.38
CA ASN A 165 -18.97 -5.95 5.35
C ASN A 165 -18.60 -7.24 4.58
N GLU A 166 -17.72 -7.10 3.59
CA GLU A 166 -17.24 -8.18 2.75
C GLU A 166 -15.72 -8.11 2.64
N ARG A 167 -15.08 -9.27 2.49
CA ARG A 167 -13.64 -9.36 2.28
C ARG A 167 -13.27 -8.65 0.98
N MET A 168 -12.24 -7.80 1.01
CA MET A 168 -11.82 -7.05 -0.16
C MET A 168 -11.34 -8.00 -1.27
N GLN A 169 -11.87 -7.80 -2.49
CA GLN A 169 -11.37 -8.46 -3.68
C GLN A 169 -10.29 -7.60 -4.34
N PHE A 170 -9.20 -8.24 -4.77
CA PHE A 170 -8.15 -7.58 -5.53
C PHE A 170 -8.68 -7.11 -6.88
N LYS A 171 -8.35 -5.87 -7.25
CA LYS A 171 -8.64 -5.33 -8.58
C LYS A 171 -7.63 -5.84 -9.60
N ASN A 172 -6.37 -6.00 -9.20
CA ASN A 172 -5.35 -6.58 -10.07
C ASN A 172 -5.49 -8.11 -10.16
N PRO A 173 -5.80 -8.69 -11.34
CA PRO A 173 -5.89 -10.14 -11.49
C PRO A 173 -4.58 -10.86 -11.14
N SER A 174 -3.43 -10.29 -11.49
CA SER A 174 -2.12 -10.87 -11.19
C SER A 174 -1.87 -10.99 -9.68
N VAL A 175 -2.35 -10.03 -8.89
CA VAL A 175 -2.28 -10.08 -7.41
C VAL A 175 -3.20 -11.19 -6.89
N SER A 176 -4.41 -11.28 -7.42
CA SER A 176 -5.37 -12.33 -7.08
C SER A 176 -4.79 -13.73 -7.32
N ASP A 177 -4.20 -13.95 -8.50
CA ASP A 177 -3.62 -15.23 -8.88
C ASP A 177 -2.37 -15.56 -8.06
N TYR A 178 -1.53 -14.56 -7.77
CA TYR A 178 -0.38 -14.72 -6.89
C TYR A 178 -0.80 -15.28 -5.52
N TYR A 179 -1.77 -14.66 -4.84
CA TYR A 179 -2.18 -15.09 -3.49
C TYR A 179 -3.03 -16.37 -3.48
N LYS A 180 -3.81 -16.64 -4.53
CA LYS A 180 -4.47 -17.96 -4.70
C LYS A 180 -3.46 -19.09 -4.81
N ASN A 181 -2.40 -18.90 -5.59
CA ASN A 181 -1.38 -19.93 -5.76
C ASN A 181 -0.50 -20.09 -4.51
N HIS A 182 -0.19 -19.00 -3.81
CA HIS A 182 0.58 -19.05 -2.55
C HIS A 182 -0.19 -19.70 -1.41
N SER A 183 -1.50 -19.46 -1.30
CA SER A 183 -2.33 -20.15 -0.29
C SER A 183 -2.39 -21.65 -0.57
N ASN A 184 -2.54 -22.07 -1.82
CA ASN A 184 -2.52 -23.48 -2.21
C ASN A 184 -1.17 -24.17 -1.88
N GLN A 185 -0.04 -23.52 -2.15
CA GLN A 185 1.28 -24.05 -1.77
C GLN A 185 1.45 -24.14 -0.26
N THR A 186 0.98 -23.14 0.50
CA THR A 186 1.04 -23.16 1.97
C THR A 186 0.18 -24.27 2.57
N HIS A 187 -0.99 -24.56 1.98
CA HIS A 187 -1.84 -25.67 2.38
C HIS A 187 -1.22 -27.04 2.06
N LEU A 188 -0.56 -27.19 0.90
CA LEU A 188 0.17 -28.42 0.53
C LEU A 188 1.39 -28.69 1.44
N ILE A 189 2.10 -27.63 1.87
CA ILE A 189 3.22 -27.75 2.82
C ILE A 189 2.73 -28.06 4.24
N LYS A 190 1.57 -27.55 4.64
CA LYS A 190 0.96 -27.88 5.95
C LYS A 190 0.39 -29.29 5.98
N SER A 191 -0.18 -29.80 4.87
CA SER A 191 -0.68 -31.18 4.80
C SER A 191 0.45 -32.23 4.77
N SER A 192 1.59 -31.90 4.15
CA SER A 192 2.77 -32.78 4.08
C SER A 192 3.63 -32.78 5.36
N LYS A 193 3.41 -31.84 6.29
CA LYS A 193 4.14 -31.75 7.57
C LYS A 193 3.44 -32.42 8.76
N LYS A 194 2.36 -33.17 8.57
CA LYS A 194 1.76 -33.98 9.65
C LYS A 194 2.51 -35.32 9.71
N PRO A 195 3.36 -35.59 10.72
CA PRO A 195 3.93 -36.92 10.87
C PRO A 195 2.79 -37.84 11.34
N GLU A 196 2.50 -38.85 10.54
CA GLU A 196 1.67 -39.96 10.95
C GLU A 196 2.49 -40.76 11.98
N LEU A 197 2.28 -40.46 13.26
CA LEU A 197 2.85 -41.24 14.36
C LEU A 197 2.30 -42.66 14.24
N LYS A 198 3.16 -43.59 13.79
CA LYS A 198 2.83 -45.01 13.78
C LYS A 198 2.62 -45.47 15.23
N PRO A 199 1.61 -46.31 15.52
CA PRO A 199 1.30 -46.74 16.89
C PRO A 199 2.37 -47.62 17.58
N GLU A 200 3.56 -47.76 16.99
CA GLU A 200 4.57 -48.72 17.44
C GLU A 200 5.60 -48.13 18.42
N ASP A 201 5.69 -46.80 18.53
CA ASP A 201 6.69 -46.12 19.38
C ASP A 201 6.25 -45.88 20.83
N GLU A 202 5.00 -46.21 21.21
CA GLU A 202 4.50 -46.04 22.59
C GLU A 202 5.01 -47.12 23.57
N ARG A 203 5.69 -48.17 23.10
CA ARG A 203 6.16 -49.27 23.98
C ARG A 203 7.52 -49.03 24.62
N ILE A 204 8.32 -48.07 24.15
CA ILE A 204 9.72 -47.92 24.62
C ILE A 204 9.82 -47.01 25.86
N THR A 205 8.83 -46.17 26.16
CA THR A 205 8.90 -45.20 27.27
C THR A 205 8.43 -45.70 28.64
N LYS A 206 7.87 -46.91 28.76
CA LYS A 206 7.39 -47.44 30.06
C LYS A 206 8.35 -48.36 30.81
N GLN A 207 9.53 -48.70 30.28
CA GLN A 207 10.39 -49.73 30.89
C GLN A 207 11.64 -49.20 31.61
N LYS A 208 11.82 -47.88 31.75
CA LYS A 208 12.97 -47.27 32.44
C LYS A 208 12.63 -46.58 33.77
N ARG A 209 11.69 -47.15 34.53
CA ARG A 209 11.41 -46.80 35.93
C ARG A 209 11.18 -48.06 36.75
N ARG A 210 12.27 -48.77 37.06
CA ARG A 210 12.40 -49.63 38.24
C ARG A 210 13.83 -49.53 38.73
#